data_AF-A0A2M9MZ45-F1
#
_entry.id   AF-A0A2M9MZ45-F1
#
_cell.length_a   1.000
_cell.length_b   1.000
_cell.length_c   1.000
_cell.angle_alpha   90.00
_cell.angle_beta   90.00
_cell.angle_gamma   90.00
#
_symmetry.space_group_name_H-M   'P 1'
#
loop_
_entity.id
_entity.type
_entity.pdbx_description
1 polymer ?
#
loop_
_entity_poly.entity_id
_entity_poly.type
_entity_poly.pdbx_seq_one_letter_code
_entity_poly.pdbx_strand_id
1 'polypeptide(L)' 'MIGNLYSGYLDVAILVWVLSGMFNLFIDKYKYEQSNMAKEKQVSRILGWIHIVIGTVLFLSVILVKALV' A
#
# COMPACT_ATOMS: atom_id res chain seq x y z
N MET A 1 -24.56 2.10 -13.90
CA MET A 1 -23.60 3.06 -14.52
C MET A 1 -22.59 3.67 -13.56
N ILE A 2 -22.73 3.56 -12.23
CA ILE A 2 -21.75 4.12 -11.26
C ILE A 2 -20.52 3.21 -11.08
N GLY A 3 -20.61 1.90 -11.36
CA GLY A 3 -19.49 0.96 -11.13
C GLY A 3 -18.30 1.04 -12.11
N ASN A 4 -18.51 1.48 -13.35
CA ASN A 4 -17.46 1.43 -14.39
C ASN A 4 -16.51 2.64 -14.38
N LEU A 5 -16.92 3.79 -13.86
CA LEU A 5 -16.05 4.98 -13.83
C LEU A 5 -15.05 4.91 -12.66
N TYR A 6 -15.41 4.26 -11.55
CA TYR A 6 -14.59 4.23 -10.33
C TYR A 6 -13.63 3.05 -10.25
N SER A 7 -13.86 1.95 -10.97
CA SER A 7 -13.03 0.74 -10.85
C SER A 7 -11.59 0.95 -11.29
N GLY A 8 -11.37 1.67 -12.40
CA GLY A 8 -10.02 1.96 -12.90
C GLY A 8 -9.20 2.82 -11.95
N TYR A 9 -9.80 3.87 -11.38
CA TYR A 9 -9.11 4.71 -10.38
C TYR A 9 -8.83 3.96 -9.09
N LEU A 10 -9.72 3.04 -8.69
CA LEU A 10 -9.51 2.21 -7.50
C LEU A 10 -8.33 1.25 -7.69
N ASP A 11 -8.23 0.58 -8.84
CA ASP A 11 -7.12 -0.33 -9.14
C ASP A 11 -5.76 0.44 -9.10
N VAL A 12 -5.72 1.65 -9.68
CA VAL A 12 -4.54 2.53 -9.63
C VAL A 12 -4.24 3.00 -8.20
N ALA A 13 -5.25 3.39 -7.44
CA ALA A 13 -5.08 3.83 -6.05
C ALA A 13 -4.52 2.71 -5.18
N ILE A 14 -5.01 1.47 -5.34
CA ILE A 14 -4.49 0.29 -4.64
C ILE A 14 -3.01 0.08 -5.00
N LEU A 15 -2.65 0.17 -6.28
CA LEU A 15 -1.26 0.04 -6.71
C LEU A 15 -0.37 1.11 -6.08
N VAL A 16 -0.76 2.38 -6.13
CA VAL A 16 -0.01 3.49 -5.52
C VAL A 16 0.13 3.30 -4.01
N TRP A 17 -0.92 2.79 -3.35
CA TRP A 17 -0.91 2.50 -1.92
C TRP A 17 0.11 1.41 -1.56
N VAL A 18 0.13 0.30 -2.30
CA VAL A 18 1.10 -0.79 -2.11
C VAL A 18 2.53 -0.30 -2.38
N LEU A 19 2.73 0.46 -3.47
CA LEU A 19 4.04 1.03 -3.80
C LEU A 19 4.54 1.98 -2.71
N SER A 20 3.66 2.79 -2.11
CA SER A 20 3.99 3.64 -0.97
C SER A 20 4.41 2.82 0.27
N GLY A 21 3.78 1.66 0.48
CA GLY A 21 4.18 0.69 1.50
C GLY A 21 5.58 0.11 1.24
N MET A 22 5.86 -0.29 0.00
CA MET A 22 7.19 -0.76 -0.40
C MET A 22 8.24 0.33 -0.24
N PHE A 23 7.94 1.58 -0.64
CA PHE A 23 8.84 2.71 -0.51
C PHE A 23 9.24 2.93 0.96
N ASN A 24 8.27 2.86 1.88
CA ASN A 24 8.55 2.91 3.32
C ASN A 24 9.51 1.79 3.77
N LEU A 25 9.24 0.54 3.38
CA LEU A 25 10.01 -0.62 3.84
C LEU A 25 11.45 -0.67 3.27
N PHE A 26 11.64 -0.22 2.04
CA PHE A 26 12.92 -0.37 1.33
C PHE A 26 13.75 0.92 1.26
N ILE A 27 13.11 2.08 1.10
CA ILE A 27 13.80 3.35 0.89
C ILE A 27 13.86 4.15 2.19
N ASP A 28 12.71 4.46 2.78
CA ASP A 28 12.68 5.32 3.99
C ASP A 28 13.32 4.63 5.18
N LYS A 29 12.93 3.38 5.48
CA LYS A 29 13.56 2.58 6.54
C LYS A 29 15.08 2.52 6.38
N TYR A 30 15.59 2.30 5.16
CA TYR A 30 17.03 2.23 4.90
C TYR A 30 17.71 3.58 5.11
N LYS A 31 17.11 4.66 4.64
CA LYS A 31 17.62 6.03 4.84
C LYS A 31 17.65 6.40 6.33
N TYR A 32 16.60 6.08 7.08
CA TYR A 32 16.56 6.33 8.53
C TYR A 32 17.57 5.49 9.30
N GLU A 33 17.85 4.27 8.84
CA GLU A 33 18.90 3.42 9.39
C GLU A 33 20.30 4.04 9.18
N GLN A 34 20.60 4.54 7.98
CA GLN A 34 21.87 5.23 7.72
C GLN A 34 22.06 6.50 8.54
N SER A 35 20.96 7.21 8.83
CA SER A 35 20.98 8.46 9.61
C SER A 35 20.86 8.26 11.13
N ASN A 36 20.93 7.02 11.64
CA ASN A 36 20.72 6.69 13.06
C ASN A 36 19.37 7.17 13.64
N MET A 37 18.33 7.25 12.81
CA MET A 37 16.99 7.72 13.15
C MET A 37 16.08 6.54 13.54
N ALA A 38 16.27 6.01 14.76
CA ALA A 38 15.64 4.76 15.19
C ALA A 38 14.11 4.82 15.28
N LYS A 39 13.54 5.95 15.71
CA LYS A 39 12.08 6.11 15.88
C LYS A 39 11.39 6.18 14.53
N GLU A 40 11.95 6.93 13.60
CA GLU A 40 11.47 7.13 12.24
C GLU A 40 11.57 5.82 11.44
N LYS A 41 12.66 5.07 11.61
CA LYS A 41 12.79 3.71 11.08
C LYS A 41 11.66 2.81 11.56
N GLN A 42 11.32 2.84 12.86
CA GLN A 42 10.25 2.02 13.42
C GLN A 42 8.88 2.43 12.85
N VAL A 43 8.58 3.74 12.81
CA VAL A 43 7.33 4.27 12.25
C VAL A 43 7.20 3.90 10.77
N SER A 44 8.26 4.09 9.97
CA SER A 44 8.26 3.73 8.55
C SER A 44 8.06 2.23 8.35
N ARG A 45 8.65 1.37 9.19
CA ARG A 45 8.38 -0.07 9.13
C ARG A 45 6.91 -0.41 9.41
N ILE A 46 6.31 0.21 10.43
CA ILE A 46 4.91 -0.02 10.79
C ILE A 46 3.98 0.48 9.66
N LEU A 47 4.19 1.71 9.18
CA LEU A 47 3.43 2.28 8.08
C LEU A 47 3.56 1.45 6.81
N GLY A 48 4.78 0.99 6.48
CA GLY A 48 5.03 0.11 5.36
C GLY A 48 4.16 -1.15 5.41
N TRP A 49 4.15 -1.85 6.54
CA TRP A 49 3.33 -3.05 6.70
C TRP A 49 1.82 -2.75 6.68
N ILE A 50 1.36 -1.64 7.26
CA ILE A 50 -0.04 -1.22 7.18
C ILE A 50 -0.46 -1.03 5.72
N HIS A 51 0.37 -0.38 4.90
CA HIS A 51 0.08 -0.19 3.48
C HIS A 51 0.03 -1.52 2.73
N ILE A 52 0.97 -2.43 2.96
CA ILE A 52 0.99 -3.73 2.30
C ILE A 52 -0.23 -4.57 2.69
N VAL A 53 -0.57 -4.66 3.98
CA VAL A 53 -1.71 -5.47 4.45
C VAL A 53 -3.01 -4.92 3.91
N ILE A 54 -3.27 -3.62 4.08
CA ILE A 54 -4.51 -3.00 3.60
C ILE A 54 -4.61 -3.07 2.07
N GLY A 55 -3.52 -2.75 1.35
CA GLY A 55 -3.49 -2.83 -0.10
C GLY A 55 -3.76 -4.24 -0.63
N THR A 56 -3.20 -5.26 0.02
CA THR A 56 -3.44 -6.68 -0.34
C THR A 56 -4.90 -7.07 -0.09
N VAL A 57 -5.48 -6.70 1.06
CA VAL A 57 -6.89 -6.98 1.37
C VAL A 57 -7.82 -6.30 0.36
N LEU A 58 -7.57 -5.04 0.01
CA LEU A 58 -8.34 -4.30 -0.98
C LEU A 58 -8.24 -4.95 -2.37
N PHE A 59 -7.03 -5.31 -2.80
CA PHE A 59 -6.80 -5.97 -4.08
C PHE A 59 -7.58 -7.30 -4.18
N LEU A 60 -7.49 -8.14 -3.14
CA LEU A 60 -8.23 -9.41 -3.08
C LEU A 60 -9.75 -9.18 -3.08
N SER A 61 -10.22 -8.15 -2.37
CA SER A 61 -11.65 -7.80 -2.33
C SER A 61 -12.16 -7.37 -3.71
N VAL A 62 -11.37 -6.57 -4.44
CA VAL A 62 -11.72 -6.16 -5.81
C VAL A 62 -11.77 -7.36 -6.75
N ILE A 63 -10.80 -8.28 -6.68
CA ILE A 63 -10.82 -9.51 -7.47
C ILE A 63 -12.05 -10.35 -7.14
N LEU A 64 -12.35 -10.54 -5.86
CA LEU A 64 -13.51 -11.31 -5.42
C LEU A 64 -14.81 -10.73 -5.96
N VAL A 65 -15.01 -9.41 -5.84
CA VAL A 65 -16.20 -8.72 -6.36
C VAL A 65 -16.29 -8.87 -7.89
N LYS A 66 -15.18 -8.68 -8.61
CA LYS A 66 -15.12 -8.86 -10.08
C LYS A 66 -15.41 -10.30 -10.53
N ALA A 67 -15.19 -11.30 -9.67
CA ALA A 67 -15.46 -12.70 -9.98
C ALA A 67 -16.92 -13.12 -9.71
N LEU A 68 -17.62 -12.39 -8.82
CA LEU A 68 -18.99 -12.70 -8.41
C LEU A 68 -20.06 -11.95 -9.22
N VAL A 69 -19.69 -10.88 -9.93
CA VAL A 69 -20.56 -10.02 -10.74
C VAL A 69 -20.21 -10.15 -12.21
#